data_AF-A0A3N1MBN3-F1
#
_entry.id   AF-A0A3N1MBN3-F1
#
_cell.length_a   1.000
_cell.length_b   1.000
_cell.length_c   1.000
_cell.angle_alpha   90.00
_cell.angle_beta   90.00
_cell.angle_gamma   90.00
#
_symmetry.space_group_name_H-M   'P 1'
#
loop_
_entity.id
_entity.type
_entity.pdbx_description
1 polymer ?
#
loop_
_entity_poly.entity_id
_entity_poly.type
_entity_poly.pdbx_seq_one_letter_code
_entity_poly.pdbx_strand_id
1 'polypeptide(L)'
;MSVDYGRTRGAARPATARQRRLRERQRLGLVVVPVPVSVHVVEILMDLRWLPEQKSEDRSEIGDAVARMLEELAASQRNKV
;
A
#
# COMPACT_ATOMS: atom_id res chain seq x y z
N MET A 1 -46.80 -12.12 12.37
CA MET A 1 -45.63 -12.11 11.48
C MET A 1 -44.61 -11.16 12.09
N SER A 2 -43.63 -11.70 12.83
CA SER A 2 -42.57 -10.90 13.46
C SER A 2 -41.39 -10.79 12.51
N VAL A 3 -40.98 -9.58 12.20
CA VAL A 3 -39.84 -9.30 11.32
C VAL A 3 -38.58 -9.25 12.18
N ASP A 4 -37.68 -10.22 11.97
CA ASP A 4 -36.35 -10.24 12.54
C ASP A 4 -35.56 -9.02 12.04
N TYR A 5 -35.23 -8.11 12.94
CA TYR A 5 -34.28 -7.05 12.65
C TYR A 5 -32.88 -7.67 12.58
N GLY A 6 -32.46 -7.94 11.34
CA GLY A 6 -31.11 -8.34 10.99
C GLY A 6 -30.08 -7.45 11.67
N ARG A 7 -29.33 -8.08 12.57
CA ARG A 7 -28.07 -7.65 13.17
C ARG A 7 -27.13 -7.09 12.09
N THR A 8 -27.18 -5.81 11.80
CA THR A 8 -26.19 -5.13 10.95
C THR A 8 -24.85 -5.21 11.66
N ARG A 9 -23.97 -6.12 11.20
CA ARG A 9 -22.55 -6.09 11.55
C ARG A 9 -22.01 -4.73 11.13
N GLY A 10 -21.78 -3.86 12.12
CA GLY A 10 -21.21 -2.54 11.87
C GLY A 10 -19.93 -2.69 11.05
N ALA A 11 -19.93 -2.12 9.85
CA ALA A 11 -18.75 -2.01 9.02
C ALA A 11 -17.63 -1.40 9.88
N ALA A 12 -16.53 -2.15 10.04
CA ALA A 12 -15.39 -1.71 10.82
C ALA A 12 -14.94 -0.34 10.30
N ARG A 13 -15.08 0.70 11.13
CA ARG A 13 -14.69 2.07 10.79
C ARG A 13 -13.23 2.09 10.32
N PRO A 14 -12.87 2.80 9.23
CA PRO A 14 -11.51 2.86 8.68
C PRO A 14 -10.42 3.30 9.69
N ALA A 15 -10.82 3.95 10.79
CA ALA A 15 -9.96 4.26 11.93
C ALA A 15 -9.27 3.03 12.55
N THR A 16 -9.90 1.84 12.52
CA THR A 16 -9.34 0.62 13.12
C THR A 16 -8.22 0.03 12.27
N ALA A 17 -8.32 0.10 10.94
CA ALA A 17 -7.29 -0.40 10.02
C ALA A 17 -6.00 0.43 10.10
N ARG A 18 -6.12 1.76 10.15
CA ARG A 18 -4.97 2.66 10.29
C ARG A 18 -4.27 2.47 11.64
N GLN A 19 -5.02 2.36 12.73
CA GLN A 19 -4.46 2.08 14.06
C GLN A 19 -3.81 0.70 14.13
N ARG A 20 -4.39 -0.32 13.49
CA ARG A 20 -3.79 -1.65 13.40
C ARG A 20 -2.43 -1.60 12.70
N ARG A 21 -2.36 -0.97 11.52
CA ARG A 21 -1.10 -0.80 10.77
C ARG A 21 -0.05 -0.02 11.57
N LEU A 22 -0.46 1.01 12.32
CA LEU A 22 0.45 1.76 13.19
C LEU A 22 1.04 0.88 14.30
N ARG A 23 0.20 0.12 15.02
CA ARG A 23 0.64 -0.79 16.09
C ARG A 23 1.57 -1.88 15.56
N GLU A 24 1.27 -2.41 14.38
CA GLU A 24 2.10 -3.42 13.72
C GLU A 24 3.48 -2.87 13.35
N ARG A 25 3.54 -1.64 12.79
CA ARG A 25 4.80 -0.94 12.53
C ARG A 25 5.61 -0.70 13.80
N GLN A 26 4.97 -0.23 14.87
CA GLN A 26 5.62 -0.01 16.16
C GLN A 26 6.17 -1.31 16.75
N ARG A 27 5.38 -2.40 16.70
CA ARG A 27 5.81 -3.73 17.18
C ARG A 27 7.03 -4.25 16.43
N LEU A 28 7.12 -3.97 15.13
CA LEU A 28 8.22 -4.41 14.26
C LEU A 28 9.40 -3.41 14.24
N GLY A 29 9.33 -2.30 15.00
CA GLY A 29 10.38 -1.27 15.00
C GLY A 29 10.52 -0.53 13.66
N LEU A 30 9.48 -0.55 12.82
CA LEU A 30 9.52 0.00 11.46
C LEU A 30 9.37 1.52 11.47
N VAL A 31 10.30 2.20 10.80
CA VAL A 31 10.27 3.65 10.57
C VAL A 31 9.55 3.94 9.25
N VAL A 32 8.64 4.91 9.25
CA VAL A 32 7.97 5.39 8.05
C VAL A 32 8.76 6.58 7.51
N VAL A 33 9.44 6.39 6.37
CA VAL A 33 10.19 7.45 5.69
C VAL A 33 9.32 8.02 4.56
N PRO A 34 9.03 9.33 4.54
CA PRO A 34 8.37 9.95 3.41
C PRO A 34 9.34 9.99 2.22
N VAL A 35 8.97 9.34 1.11
CA VAL A 35 9.75 9.37 -0.13
C VAL A 35 9.08 10.34 -1.10
N PRO A 36 9.76 11.42 -1.54
CA PRO A 36 9.27 12.26 -2.62
C PRO A 36 9.37 11.49 -3.93
N VAL A 37 8.25 11.36 -4.64
CA VAL A 37 8.17 10.70 -5.96
C VAL A 37 7.86 11.78 -6.99
N SER A 38 8.72 11.93 -7.99
CA SER A 38 8.50 12.86 -9.10
C SER A 38 7.57 12.25 -10.14
N VAL A 39 6.96 13.09 -10.98
CA VAL A 39 6.12 12.66 -12.11
C VAL A 39 6.89 11.70 -13.04
N HIS A 40 8.17 11.99 -13.28
CA HIS A 40 9.02 11.14 -14.10
C HIS A 40 9.18 9.71 -13.57
N VAL A 41 9.19 9.53 -12.23
CA VAL A 41 9.21 8.18 -11.65
C VAL A 41 7.88 7.46 -11.89
N VAL A 42 6.75 8.18 -11.85
CA VAL A 42 5.44 7.59 -12.16
C VAL A 42 5.39 7.14 -13.62
N GLU A 43 5.91 7.93 -14.55
CA GLU A 43 6.06 7.56 -15.97
C GLU A 43 6.89 6.28 -16.14
N ILE A 44 8.06 6.19 -15.49
CA ILE A 44 8.89 4.98 -15.52
C ILE A 44 8.12 3.76 -14.99
N LEU A 45 7.35 3.91 -13.91
CA LEU A 45 6.53 2.82 -13.37
C LEU A 45 5.45 2.36 -14.36
N MET A 46 4.90 3.28 -15.16
CA MET A 46 3.95 2.92 -16.23
C MET A 46 4.64 2.22 -17.39
N ASP A 47 5.77 2.75 -17.86
CA ASP A 47 6.54 2.19 -18.97
C ASP A 47 7.01 0.76 -18.67
N LEU A 48 7.45 0.53 -17.45
CA LEU A 48 7.88 -0.79 -16.96
C LEU A 48 6.71 -1.70 -16.56
N ARG A 49 5.45 -1.26 -16.73
CA ARG A 49 4.22 -1.97 -16.39
C ARG A 49 4.04 -2.34 -14.91
N TRP A 50 4.67 -1.58 -14.02
CA TRP A 50 4.48 -1.71 -12.57
C TRP A 50 3.20 -1.01 -12.09
N LEU A 51 2.81 0.07 -12.79
CA LEU A 51 1.64 0.87 -12.50
C LEU A 51 0.77 1.00 -13.75
N PRO A 52 -0.50 0.54 -13.74
CA PRO A 52 -1.42 0.81 -14.83
C PRO A 52 -1.70 2.31 -14.97
N GLU A 53 -1.81 2.79 -16.20
CA GLU A 53 -2.04 4.22 -16.50
C GLU A 53 -3.30 4.77 -15.79
N GLN A 54 -4.36 3.97 -15.70
CA GLN A 54 -5.62 4.35 -15.04
C GLN A 54 -5.47 4.57 -13.53
N LYS A 55 -4.35 4.15 -12.95
CA LYS A 55 -4.02 4.26 -11.52
C LYS A 55 -2.91 5.28 -11.24
N SER A 56 -2.43 5.98 -12.26
CA SER A 56 -1.31 6.92 -12.15
C SER A 56 -1.59 8.13 -11.26
N GLU A 57 -2.86 8.45 -11.01
CA GLU A 57 -3.28 9.55 -10.14
C GLU A 57 -3.55 9.11 -8.69
N ASP A 58 -3.65 7.81 -8.40
CA ASP A 58 -3.90 7.30 -7.04
C ASP A 58 -2.59 7.14 -6.27
N ARG A 59 -2.39 8.02 -5.28
CA ARG A 59 -1.21 8.01 -4.40
C ARG A 59 -0.97 6.65 -3.72
N SER A 60 -2.02 5.92 -3.37
CA SER A 60 -1.88 4.61 -2.72
C SER A 60 -1.32 3.60 -3.71
N GLU A 61 -1.84 3.59 -4.94
CA GLU A 61 -1.40 2.68 -6.01
C GLU A 61 0.04 3.00 -6.45
N ILE A 62 0.40 4.28 -6.55
CA ILE A 62 1.79 4.70 -6.79
C ILE A 62 2.70 4.18 -5.67
N GLY A 63 2.29 4.34 -4.40
CA GLY A 63 3.04 3.87 -3.25
C GLY A 63 3.25 2.35 -3.25
N ASP A 64 2.21 1.59 -3.58
CA ASP A 64 2.27 0.13 -3.66
C ASP A 64 3.13 -0.35 -4.85
N ALA A 65 3.10 0.35 -5.99
CA ALA A 65 3.99 0.08 -7.11
C ALA A 65 5.47 0.32 -6.77
N VAL A 66 5.78 1.45 -6.12
CA VAL A 66 7.14 1.77 -5.65
C VAL A 66 7.62 0.75 -4.62
N ALA A 67 6.77 0.37 -3.67
CA ALA A 67 7.11 -0.62 -2.64
C ALA A 67 7.50 -1.96 -3.27
N ARG A 68 6.67 -2.49 -4.19
CA ARG A 68 6.96 -3.74 -4.89
C ARG A 68 8.28 -3.67 -5.68
N MET A 69 8.54 -2.55 -6.36
CA MET A 69 9.79 -2.35 -7.12
C MET A 69 11.02 -2.42 -6.20
N LEU A 70 10.96 -1.75 -5.05
CA LEU A 70 12.05 -1.79 -4.08
C LEU A 70 12.25 -3.18 -3.46
N GLU A 71 11.16 -3.90 -3.20
CA GLU A 71 11.21 -5.27 -2.67
C GLU A 71 11.89 -6.23 -3.67
N GLU A 72 11.54 -6.17 -4.95
CA GLU A 72 12.18 -6.99 -5.98
C GLU A 72 13.65 -6.62 -6.19
N LEU A 73 13.98 -5.32 -6.21
CA LEU A 73 15.37 -4.87 -6.27
C LEU A 73 16.18 -5.41 -5.08
N ALA A 74 15.64 -5.32 -3.86
CA ALA A 74 16.29 -5.84 -2.66
C ALA A 74 16.44 -7.37 -2.69
N ALA A 75 15.48 -8.10 -3.25
CA ALA A 75 15.57 -9.54 -3.45
C ALA A 75 16.65 -9.91 -4.48
N SER A 76 16.72 -9.18 -5.60
CA SER A 76 17.70 -9.42 -6.66
C SER A 76 19.15 -9.21 -6.21
N GLN A 77 19.38 -8.26 -5.29
CA GLN A 77 20.70 -7.99 -4.71
C GLN A 77 21.13 -9.09 -3.74
N ARG A 78 20.20 -9.69 -2.98
CA ARG A 78 20.49 -10.80 -2.06
C ARG A 78 20.98 -12.06 -2.76
N ASN A 79 20.58 -12.27 -4.01
CA ASN A 79 20.96 -13.45 -4.79
C ASN A 79 22.29 -13.30 -5.56
N LYS A 80 22.94 -12.12 -5.48
CA LYS A 80 24.23 -11.84 -6.14
C LYS A 80 25.44 -11.93 -5.18
N VAL A 81 25.22 -12.33 -3.93
CA VAL A 81 26.25 -12.62 -2.93
C VAL A 81 26.37 -14.14 -2.78
#